data_AF-A0A8C8SIJ1-F1
#
_entry.id   AF-A0A8C8SIJ1-F1
#
_cell.length_a   1.000
_cell.length_b   1.000
_cell.length_c   1.000
_cell.angle_alpha   90.00
_cell.angle_beta   90.00
_cell.angle_gamma   90.00
#
_symmetry.space_group_name_H-M   'P 1'
#
loop_
_entity.id
_entity.type
_entity.pdbx_description
1 polymer ?
#
loop_
_entity_poly.entity_id
_entity_poly.type
_entity_poly.pdbx_seq_one_letter_code
_entity_poly.pdbx_strand_id
1 'polypeptide(L)'
;MAALRLCALWLPGLLLIRPGTGAGRRNPECSDFSRKSCEECLKNVSCLWCNTNKTCMDYPVRSILPSSSLCSLGDARWGVCWMNFEAFIIAIAVIAGLILLSIVVCCCYCCYCRKHSRGRPDEAEERLVREREERRIQSLQRKHERKVKHDEIRKKYGLLQDSDHPYSRFEND
;
A
#
# COMPACT_ATOMS: atom_id res chain seq x y z
N MET A 1 2.90 8.08 -5.89
CA MET A 1 3.80 7.03 -5.38
C MET A 1 3.76 6.83 -3.86
N ALA A 2 3.01 7.63 -3.08
CA ALA A 2 2.88 7.45 -1.62
C ALA A 2 1.81 6.40 -1.20
N ALA A 3 0.74 6.22 -1.98
CA ALA A 3 -0.35 5.29 -1.64
C ALA A 3 0.04 3.80 -1.67
N LEU A 4 1.03 3.42 -2.49
CA LEU A 4 1.51 2.04 -2.59
C LEU A 4 2.38 1.59 -1.41
N ARG A 5 2.97 2.53 -0.65
CA ARG A 5 3.86 2.18 0.47
C ARG A 5 3.10 1.83 1.76
N LEU A 6 1.86 2.27 1.88
CA LEU A 6 1.01 1.95 3.04
C LEU A 6 0.41 0.53 2.95
N CYS A 7 0.16 0.01 1.74
CA CYS A 7 -0.32 -1.36 1.55
C CYS A 7 0.75 -2.44 1.77
N ALA A 8 2.04 -2.11 1.66
CA ALA A 8 3.13 -3.10 1.70
C ALA A 8 3.58 -3.47 3.13
N LEU A 9 3.15 -2.74 4.16
CA LEU A 9 3.61 -2.95 5.54
C LEU A 9 2.77 -3.97 6.34
N TRP A 10 1.67 -4.48 5.79
CA TRP A 10 0.80 -5.48 6.45
C TRP A 10 0.91 -6.89 5.84
N LEU A 11 1.94 -7.14 5.01
CA LEU A 11 2.06 -8.39 4.24
C LEU A 11 3.29 -9.28 4.47
N PRO A 12 3.99 -9.24 5.63
CA PRO A 12 4.79 -10.41 6.02
C PRO A 12 4.37 -10.89 7.41
N GLY A 13 3.13 -11.38 7.54
CA GLY A 13 2.66 -12.05 8.76
C GLY A 13 2.16 -13.47 8.55
N LEU A 14 1.99 -13.92 7.30
CA LEU A 14 1.21 -15.12 6.97
C LEU A 14 2.05 -16.35 6.57
N LEU A 15 3.38 -16.33 6.70
CA LEU A 15 4.21 -17.44 6.22
C LEU A 15 5.03 -18.17 7.29
N LEU A 16 4.54 -18.29 8.53
CA LEU A 16 5.09 -19.21 9.53
C LEU A 16 3.99 -19.87 10.37
N ILE A 17 3.12 -20.65 9.72
CA ILE A 17 2.36 -21.69 10.43
C ILE A 17 2.96 -23.03 10.03
N ARG A 18 3.93 -23.49 10.83
CA ARG A 18 4.36 -24.89 10.82
C ARG A 18 3.18 -25.74 11.33
N PRO A 19 2.77 -26.82 10.63
CA PRO A 19 1.86 -27.79 11.20
C PRO A 19 2.62 -28.59 12.26
N GLY A 20 2.38 -28.28 13.53
CA GLY A 20 2.83 -29.08 14.66
C GLY A 20 1.96 -30.33 14.77
N THR A 21 2.58 -31.51 14.66
CA THR A 21 1.97 -32.79 15.04
C THR A 21 1.67 -32.79 16.54
N GLY A 22 0.41 -32.57 16.90
CA GLY A 22 -0.09 -32.64 18.27
C GLY A 22 -0.31 -34.09 18.68
N ALA A 23 0.56 -34.59 19.57
CA ALA A 23 0.31 -35.82 20.32
C ALA A 23 -0.98 -35.69 21.13
N GLY A 24 -1.86 -36.70 21.02
CA GLY A 24 -3.12 -36.78 21.74
C GLY A 24 -2.93 -36.83 23.25
N ARG A 25 -2.93 -35.67 23.89
CA ARG A 25 -3.21 -35.53 25.32
C ARG A 25 -4.71 -35.76 25.47
N ARG A 26 -5.12 -36.72 26.31
CA ARG A 26 -6.51 -36.80 26.78
C ARG A 26 -6.77 -35.53 27.58
N ASN A 27 -7.34 -34.52 26.92
CA ASN A 27 -7.76 -33.29 27.58
C ASN A 27 -8.98 -33.60 28.45
N PRO A 28 -9.06 -33.05 29.66
CA PRO A 28 -10.29 -33.11 30.46
C PRO A 28 -11.44 -32.49 29.67
N GLU A 29 -12.64 -33.09 29.76
CA GLU A 29 -13.82 -32.57 29.09
C GLU A 29 -14.23 -31.24 29.73
N CYS A 30 -14.73 -30.29 28.93
CA CYS A 30 -15.11 -28.97 29.44
C CYS A 30 -16.20 -29.07 30.53
N SER A 31 -17.03 -30.11 30.51
CA SER A 31 -18.05 -30.41 31.53
C SER A 31 -17.50 -30.61 32.94
N ASP A 32 -16.25 -31.06 33.09
CA ASP A 32 -15.63 -31.32 34.41
C ASP A 32 -15.41 -30.03 35.21
N PHE A 33 -15.37 -28.88 34.53
CA PHE A 33 -15.20 -27.56 35.13
C PHE A 33 -16.53 -26.84 35.38
N SER A 34 -17.65 -27.52 35.15
CA SER A 34 -18.98 -27.00 35.47
C SER A 34 -19.12 -26.72 36.96
N ARG A 35 -19.71 -25.55 37.32
CA ARG A 35 -19.86 -25.03 38.71
C ARG A 35 -18.56 -24.59 39.41
N LYS A 36 -17.42 -24.52 38.70
CA LYS A 36 -16.19 -23.90 39.23
C LYS A 36 -16.11 -22.40 38.90
N SER A 37 -14.90 -21.86 38.76
CA SER A 37 -14.65 -20.50 38.29
C SER A 37 -14.53 -20.45 36.76
N CYS A 38 -14.93 -19.31 36.22
CA CYS A 38 -14.83 -18.99 34.81
C CYS A 38 -13.37 -19.05 34.29
N GLU A 39 -12.40 -18.66 35.12
CA GLU A 39 -10.97 -18.71 34.80
C GLU A 39 -10.46 -20.15 34.65
N GLU A 40 -10.98 -21.10 35.43
CA GLU A 40 -10.57 -22.50 35.36
C GLU A 40 -11.14 -23.19 34.12
N CYS A 41 -12.38 -22.87 33.75
CA CYS A 41 -13.02 -23.35 32.51
C CYS A 41 -12.31 -22.80 31.26
N LEU A 42 -11.95 -21.51 31.25
CA LEU A 42 -11.39 -20.83 30.08
C LEU A 42 -9.87 -21.04 29.89
N LYS A 43 -9.23 -21.90 30.70
CA LYS A 43 -7.84 -22.34 30.44
C LYS A 43 -7.70 -22.99 29.07
N ASN A 44 -8.76 -23.66 28.60
CA ASN A 44 -8.83 -24.26 27.28
C ASN A 44 -9.67 -23.38 26.36
N VAL A 45 -9.08 -22.96 25.23
CA VAL A 45 -9.77 -22.14 24.21
C VAL A 45 -10.90 -22.87 23.48
N SER A 46 -10.98 -24.20 23.64
CA SER A 46 -12.06 -25.03 23.12
C SER A 46 -13.32 -25.01 23.98
N CYS A 47 -13.23 -24.52 25.23
CA CYS A 47 -14.36 -24.45 26.15
C CYS A 47 -15.05 -23.07 26.11
N LEU A 48 -16.35 -23.07 26.43
CA LEU A 48 -17.19 -21.89 26.60
C LEU A 48 -17.79 -21.89 28.02
N TRP A 49 -17.79 -20.72 28.66
CA TRP A 49 -18.40 -20.52 29.98
C TRP A 49 -19.71 -19.75 29.87
N CYS A 50 -20.76 -20.24 30.51
CA CYS A 50 -22.03 -19.52 30.64
C CYS A 50 -22.18 -18.93 32.04
N ASN A 51 -22.27 -17.61 32.14
CA ASN A 51 -22.37 -16.92 33.43
C ASN A 51 -23.72 -17.11 34.12
N THR A 52 -24.81 -17.25 33.35
CA THR A 52 -26.18 -17.42 33.87
C THR A 52 -26.33 -18.72 34.65
N ASN A 53 -25.92 -19.86 34.06
CA ASN A 53 -26.08 -21.20 34.65
C ASN A 53 -24.80 -21.70 35.37
N LYS A 54 -23.69 -20.95 35.31
CA LYS A 54 -22.38 -21.35 35.86
C LYS A 54 -21.89 -22.71 35.33
N THR A 55 -22.13 -22.95 34.05
CA THR A 55 -21.78 -24.19 33.36
C THR A 55 -20.66 -23.96 32.36
N CYS A 56 -19.76 -24.94 32.26
CA CYS A 56 -18.69 -25.00 31.27
C CYS A 56 -19.04 -26.08 30.25
N MET A 57 -18.98 -25.77 28.96
CA MET A 57 -19.33 -26.67 27.86
C MET A 57 -18.33 -26.52 26.72
N ASP A 58 -18.26 -27.49 25.82
CA ASP A 58 -17.46 -27.35 24.59
C ASP A 58 -18.05 -26.29 23.67
N TYR A 59 -17.20 -25.41 23.13
CA TYR A 59 -17.61 -24.42 22.15
C TYR A 59 -17.94 -25.12 20.83
N PRO A 60 -19.19 -25.03 20.32
CA PRO A 60 -19.57 -25.70 19.09
C PRO A 60 -18.95 -24.97 17.88
N VAL A 61 -17.76 -25.41 17.43
CA VAL A 61 -17.04 -24.83 16.27
C VAL A 61 -17.89 -24.83 14.99
N ARG A 62 -18.88 -25.72 14.90
CA ARG A 62 -19.80 -25.79 13.75
C ARG A 62 -20.81 -24.65 13.70
N SER A 63 -21.09 -24.00 14.84
CA SER A 63 -22.05 -22.92 14.95
C SER A 63 -21.32 -21.68 15.43
N ILE A 64 -21.14 -20.70 14.53
CA ILE A 64 -20.42 -19.44 14.79
C ILE A 64 -20.98 -18.69 16.02
N LEU A 65 -22.24 -18.93 16.36
CA LEU A 65 -22.92 -18.36 17.51
C LEU A 65 -23.63 -19.48 18.29
N PRO A 66 -23.37 -19.67 19.60
CA PRO A 66 -24.20 -20.54 20.42
C PRO A 66 -25.64 -20.00 20.42
N SER A 67 -26.63 -20.89 20.34
CA SER A 67 -28.04 -20.48 20.33
C SER A 67 -28.41 -19.80 21.64
N SER A 68 -29.23 -18.76 21.56
CA SER A 68 -29.74 -18.01 22.74
C SER A 68 -30.48 -18.88 23.75
N SER A 69 -30.96 -20.06 23.34
CA SER A 69 -31.58 -21.06 24.21
C SER A 69 -30.61 -21.73 25.18
N LEU A 70 -29.30 -21.80 24.86
CA LEU A 70 -28.29 -22.43 25.70
C LEU A 70 -27.63 -21.43 26.65
N CYS A 71 -27.31 -20.23 26.15
CA CYS A 71 -26.81 -19.12 26.95
C CYS A 71 -27.05 -17.80 26.21
N SER A 72 -27.38 -16.73 26.95
CA SER A 72 -27.48 -15.40 26.36
C SER A 72 -26.09 -14.95 25.87
N LEU A 73 -26.03 -14.30 24.69
CA LEU A 73 -24.78 -13.79 24.10
C LEU A 73 -23.99 -12.86 25.03
N GLY A 74 -24.69 -12.10 25.87
CA GLY A 74 -24.09 -11.20 26.85
C GLY A 74 -23.49 -11.91 28.07
N ASP A 75 -23.90 -13.14 28.36
CA ASP A 75 -23.41 -13.94 29.50
C ASP A 75 -22.43 -15.04 29.10
N ALA A 76 -22.32 -15.32 27.80
CA ALA A 76 -21.37 -16.26 27.24
C ALA A 76 -19.97 -15.64 27.18
N ARG A 77 -18.97 -16.38 27.67
CA ARG A 77 -17.56 -15.97 27.72
C ARG A 77 -16.69 -17.02 27.04
N TRP A 78 -15.70 -16.55 26.29
CA TRP A 78 -14.79 -17.40 25.52
C TRP A 78 -13.37 -16.82 25.56
N GLY A 79 -12.37 -17.66 25.86
CA GLY A 79 -10.95 -17.31 26.01
C GLY A 79 -10.61 -16.45 27.22
N VAL A 80 -11.43 -15.45 27.54
CA VAL A 80 -11.24 -14.49 28.64
C VAL A 80 -12.53 -14.29 29.42
N CYS A 81 -12.41 -14.16 30.75
CA CYS A 81 -13.59 -14.08 31.63
C CYS A 81 -14.16 -12.66 31.78
N TRP A 82 -13.34 -11.64 31.57
CA TRP A 82 -13.71 -10.24 31.80
C TRP A 82 -14.47 -9.61 30.63
N MET A 83 -14.47 -10.28 29.45
CA MET A 83 -15.09 -9.80 28.22
C MET A 83 -16.13 -10.80 27.70
N ASN A 84 -17.27 -10.29 27.25
CA ASN A 84 -18.38 -11.11 26.74
C ASN A 84 -18.17 -11.46 25.26
N PHE A 85 -18.80 -12.55 24.81
CA PHE A 85 -18.74 -12.98 23.41
C PHE A 85 -19.28 -11.90 22.45
N GLU A 86 -20.33 -11.19 22.86
CA GLU A 86 -20.87 -10.05 22.12
C GLU A 86 -19.83 -8.95 21.85
N ALA A 87 -19.06 -8.57 22.88
CA ALA A 87 -18.02 -7.54 22.75
C ALA A 87 -16.88 -8.00 21.81
N PHE A 88 -16.54 -9.29 21.84
CA PHE A 88 -15.53 -9.86 20.94
C PHE A 88 -15.97 -9.81 19.47
N ILE A 89 -17.23 -10.16 19.18
CA ILE A 89 -17.79 -10.09 17.83
C ILE A 89 -17.82 -8.64 17.33
N ILE A 90 -18.24 -7.69 18.17
CA ILE A 90 -18.23 -6.26 17.83
C ILE A 90 -16.80 -5.80 17.51
N ALA A 91 -15.81 -6.18 18.31
CA ALA A 91 -14.41 -5.81 18.08
C ALA A 91 -13.90 -6.31 16.71
N ILE A 92 -14.17 -7.57 16.35
CA ILE A 92 -13.82 -8.12 15.03
C ILE A 92 -14.55 -7.38 13.91
N ALA A 93 -15.85 -7.12 14.08
CA ALA A 93 -16.65 -6.40 13.10
C ALA A 93 -16.11 -4.99 12.84
N VAL A 94 -15.70 -4.26 13.89
CA VAL A 94 -15.10 -2.94 13.78
C VAL A 94 -13.75 -3.01 13.06
N ILE A 95 -12.87 -3.95 13.43
CA ILE A 95 -11.57 -4.12 12.78
C ILE A 95 -11.75 -4.44 11.29
N ALA A 96 -12.61 -5.40 10.96
CA ALA A 96 -12.92 -5.77 9.58
C ALA A 96 -13.54 -4.59 8.81
N GLY A 97 -14.44 -3.83 9.45
CA GLY A 97 -15.04 -2.63 8.88
C GLY A 97 -14.03 -1.54 8.57
N LEU A 98 -13.08 -1.27 9.47
CA LEU A 98 -12.00 -0.30 9.25
C LEU A 98 -11.07 -0.75 8.11
N ILE A 99 -10.74 -2.05 8.03
CA ILE A 99 -9.94 -2.61 6.94
C ILE A 99 -10.69 -2.44 5.61
N LEU A 100 -11.96 -2.83 5.53
CA LEU A 100 -12.77 -2.68 4.31
C LEU A 100 -12.92 -1.21 3.91
N LEU A 101 -13.20 -0.31 4.86
CA LEU A 101 -13.32 1.12 4.61
C LEU A 101 -11.99 1.69 4.11
N SER A 102 -10.87 1.30 4.69
CA SER A 102 -9.54 1.72 4.24
C SER A 102 -9.25 1.29 2.80
N ILE A 103 -9.67 0.08 2.41
CA ILE A 103 -9.52 -0.44 1.05
C ILE A 103 -10.42 0.32 0.10
N VAL A 104 -11.71 0.50 0.41
CA VAL A 104 -12.66 1.23 -0.44
C VAL A 104 -12.19 2.66 -0.66
N VAL A 105 -11.79 3.35 0.41
CA VAL A 105 -11.18 4.69 0.37
C VAL A 105 -9.95 4.65 -0.53
N CYS A 106 -8.97 3.79 -0.25
CA CYS A 106 -7.74 3.69 -1.04
C CYS A 106 -8.02 3.42 -2.53
N CYS A 107 -8.95 2.52 -2.84
CA CYS A 107 -9.37 2.19 -4.20
C CYS A 107 -10.09 3.36 -4.88
N CYS A 108 -11.01 4.05 -4.18
CA CYS A 108 -11.71 5.22 -4.71
C CYS A 108 -10.72 6.37 -4.96
N TYR A 109 -9.82 6.68 -4.04
CA TYR A 109 -8.79 7.71 -4.22
C TYR A 109 -7.79 7.33 -5.32
N CYS A 110 -7.30 6.08 -5.37
CA CYS A 110 -6.37 5.64 -6.40
C CYS A 110 -7.01 5.58 -7.80
N CYS A 111 -8.26 5.13 -7.92
CA CYS A 111 -8.99 5.07 -9.19
C CYS A 111 -9.45 6.46 -9.65
N TYR A 112 -9.90 7.32 -8.73
CA TYR A 112 -10.27 8.71 -9.05
C TYR A 112 -9.05 9.53 -9.45
N CYS A 113 -7.93 9.43 -8.72
CA CYS A 113 -6.67 10.06 -9.08
C CYS A 113 -6.08 9.48 -10.37
N ARG A 114 -6.18 8.16 -10.63
CA ARG A 114 -5.78 7.58 -11.93
C ARG A 114 -6.65 8.05 -13.08
N LYS A 115 -7.96 8.22 -12.87
CA LYS A 115 -8.89 8.69 -13.91
C LYS A 115 -8.64 10.17 -14.24
N HIS A 116 -8.38 11.01 -13.23
CA HIS A 116 -8.00 12.40 -13.43
C HIS A 116 -6.59 12.55 -14.05
N SER A 117 -5.66 11.68 -13.67
CA SER A 117 -4.30 11.59 -14.27
C SER A 117 -4.28 11.04 -15.70
N ARG A 118 -5.35 10.46 -16.23
CA ARG A 118 -5.41 10.04 -17.64
C ARG A 118 -6.06 11.08 -18.55
N GLY A 119 -6.66 12.13 -17.99
CA GLY A 119 -7.39 13.13 -18.76
C GLY A 119 -6.71 14.49 -18.90
N ARG A 120 -5.70 14.83 -18.07
CA ARG A 120 -5.14 16.20 -18.01
C ARG A 120 -3.63 16.40 -17.71
N PRO A 121 -2.79 15.44 -17.26
CA PRO A 121 -1.37 15.73 -17.06
C PRO A 121 -0.56 15.69 -18.36
N ASP A 122 -0.96 14.91 -19.37
CA ASP A 122 -0.23 14.83 -20.64
C ASP A 122 -0.25 16.16 -21.40
N GLU A 123 -1.37 16.89 -21.44
CA GLU A 123 -1.43 18.18 -22.13
C GLU A 123 -0.53 19.25 -21.50
N ALA A 124 -0.43 19.27 -20.16
CA ALA A 124 0.41 20.24 -19.46
C ALA A 124 1.90 19.87 -19.62
N GLU A 125 2.26 18.60 -19.51
CA GLU A 125 3.63 18.12 -19.75
C GLU A 125 4.05 18.32 -21.21
N GLU A 126 3.18 18.03 -22.18
CA GLU A 126 3.43 18.27 -23.60
C GLU A 126 3.69 19.76 -23.90
N ARG A 127 2.90 20.67 -23.31
CA ARG A 127 3.12 22.11 -23.46
C ARG A 127 4.48 22.52 -22.92
N LEU A 128 4.87 22.01 -21.75
CA LEU A 128 6.19 22.29 -21.16
C LEU A 128 7.33 21.74 -22.01
N VAL A 129 7.15 20.57 -22.64
CA VAL A 129 8.14 19.99 -23.57
C VAL A 129 8.28 20.86 -24.83
N ARG A 130 7.15 21.28 -25.44
CA ARG A 130 7.15 22.17 -26.62
C ARG A 130 7.85 23.50 -26.32
N GLU A 131 7.51 24.16 -25.23
CA GLU A 131 8.16 25.43 -24.84
C GLU A 131 9.67 25.28 -24.59
N ARG A 132 10.10 24.12 -24.06
CA ARG A 132 11.51 23.84 -23.82
C ARG A 132 12.25 23.61 -25.13
N GLU A 133 11.61 22.95 -26.09
CA GLU A 133 12.15 22.71 -27.42
C GLU A 133 12.22 24.01 -28.23
N GLU A 134 11.19 24.85 -28.22
CA GLU A 134 11.20 26.18 -28.83
C GLU A 134 12.33 27.05 -28.28
N ARG A 135 12.51 27.08 -26.95
CA ARG A 135 13.63 27.80 -26.32
C ARG A 135 14.99 27.26 -26.75
N ARG A 136 15.12 25.94 -26.94
CA ARG A 136 16.35 25.32 -27.47
C ARG A 136 16.59 25.74 -28.92
N ILE A 137 15.58 25.68 -29.78
CA ILE A 137 15.68 26.08 -31.19
C ILE A 137 16.08 27.55 -31.31
N GLN A 138 15.44 28.46 -30.56
CA GLN A 138 15.79 29.89 -30.56
C GLN A 138 17.22 30.14 -30.05
N SER A 139 17.70 29.36 -29.07
CA SER A 139 19.10 29.44 -28.61
C SER A 139 20.07 28.97 -29.69
N LEU A 140 19.75 27.87 -30.39
CA LEU A 140 20.55 27.36 -31.50
C LEU A 140 20.58 28.31 -32.69
N GLN A 141 19.45 28.93 -33.04
CA GLN A 141 19.36 29.95 -34.09
C GLN A 141 20.26 31.14 -33.77
N ARG A 142 20.18 31.69 -32.55
CA ARG A 142 21.05 32.80 -32.11
C ARG A 142 22.54 32.42 -32.13
N LYS A 143 22.87 31.18 -31.78
CA LYS A 143 24.25 30.67 -31.86
C LYS A 143 24.70 30.52 -33.31
N HIS A 144 23.85 30.01 -34.19
CA HIS A 144 24.14 29.84 -35.60
C HIS A 144 24.33 31.19 -36.29
N GLU A 145 23.45 32.16 -36.03
CA GLU A 145 23.57 33.52 -36.58
C GLU A 145 24.89 34.19 -36.15
N ARG A 146 25.29 34.06 -34.87
CA ARG A 146 26.58 34.56 -34.40
C ARG A 146 27.76 33.87 -35.09
N LYS A 147 27.68 32.55 -35.32
CA LYS A 147 28.72 31.80 -36.03
C LYS A 147 28.82 32.24 -37.48
N VAL A 148 27.70 32.36 -38.19
CA VAL A 148 27.67 32.83 -39.59
C VAL A 148 28.29 34.23 -39.70
N LYS A 149 27.87 35.20 -38.87
CA LYS A 149 28.47 36.54 -38.85
C LYS A 149 29.97 36.52 -38.56
N HIS A 150 30.40 35.67 -37.62
CA HIS A 150 31.81 35.53 -37.28
C HIS A 150 32.62 34.88 -38.40
N ASP A 151 32.06 33.89 -39.09
CA ASP A 151 32.69 33.21 -40.21
C ASP A 151 32.74 34.12 -41.45
N GLU A 152 31.70 34.91 -41.75
CA GLU A 152 31.72 35.96 -42.78
C GLU A 152 32.84 36.99 -42.56
N ILE A 153 33.03 37.45 -41.32
CA ILE A 153 34.16 38.33 -40.97
C ILE A 153 35.49 37.60 -41.20
N ARG A 154 35.60 36.35 -40.73
CA ARG A 154 36.83 35.57 -40.89
C ARG A 154 37.17 35.36 -42.38
N LYS A 155 36.18 35.21 -43.26
CA LYS A 155 36.35 35.19 -44.73
C LYS A 155 36.79 36.53 -45.29
N LYS A 156 36.15 37.65 -44.90
CA LYS A 156 36.50 39.01 -45.36
C LYS A 156 37.98 39.36 -45.14
N TYR A 157 38.56 38.88 -44.04
CA TYR A 157 39.97 39.14 -43.69
C TYR A 157 40.92 37.98 -44.06
N GLY A 158 40.45 36.95 -44.80
CA GLY A 158 41.29 35.83 -45.23
C GLY A 158 41.78 34.91 -44.10
N LEU A 159 41.16 34.97 -42.93
CA LEU A 159 41.51 34.13 -41.77
C LEU A 159 40.84 32.74 -41.84
N LEU A 160 39.82 32.55 -42.68
CA LEU A 160 39.32 31.23 -43.06
C LEU A 160 40.03 30.85 -44.36
N GLN A 161 40.73 29.71 -44.34
CA GLN A 161 41.32 29.12 -45.52
C GLN A 161 40.21 28.49 -46.37
N ASP A 162 39.40 29.35 -47.01
CA ASP A 162 38.62 28.93 -48.16
C ASP A 162 39.64 28.66 -49.26
N SER A 163 39.60 27.46 -49.83
CA SER A 163 40.50 26.94 -50.87
C SER A 163 40.50 27.73 -52.19
N ASP A 164 39.90 28.92 -52.24
CA ASP A 164 39.58 29.69 -53.44
C ASP A 164 40.02 31.17 -53.38
N HIS A 165 41.02 31.54 -52.58
CA HIS A 165 41.60 32.90 -52.59
C HIS A 165 43.01 32.95 -53.24
N PRO A 166 43.16 33.51 -54.47
CA PRO A 166 44.40 33.54 -55.24
C PRO A 166 45.25 34.79 -54.95
N TYR A 167 45.59 35.06 -53.69
CA TYR A 167 46.57 36.10 -53.38
C TYR A 167 47.60 35.60 -52.40
N SER A 168 48.71 35.12 -52.96
CA SER A 168 49.94 34.76 -52.25
C SER A 168 50.51 36.00 -51.57
N ARG A 169 50.84 35.87 -50.28
CA ARG A 169 51.62 36.86 -49.54
C ARG A 169 52.98 37.02 -50.25
N PHE A 170 53.27 38.20 -50.78
CA PHE A 170 54.61 38.49 -51.31
C PHE A 170 55.61 38.52 -50.15
N GLU A 171 56.58 37.62 -50.19
CA GLU A 171 57.79 37.71 -49.36
C GLU A 171 58.63 38.86 -49.90
N ASN A 172 58.96 39.83 -49.03
CA ASN A 172 59.94 40.87 -49.33
C ASN A 172 61.31 40.32 -48.94
N ASP A 173 62.21 40.20 -49.91
CA ASP A 173 63.66 40.14 -49.72
C ASP A 173 64.21 41.51 -49.25
#